data_AF-S8CT81-F1
#
_entry.id   AF-S8CT81-F1
#
_cell.length_a   1.000
_cell.length_b   1.000
_cell.length_c   1.000
_cell.angle_alpha   90.00
_cell.angle_beta   90.00
_cell.angle_gamma   90.00
#
_symmetry.space_group_name_H-M   'P 1'
#
loop_
_entity.id
_entity.type
_entity.pdbx_description
1 polymer ?
#
loop_
_entity_poly.entity_id
_entity_poly.type
_entity_poly.pdbx_seq_one_letter_code
_entity_poly.pdbx_strand_id
1 'polypeptide(L)'
;FVVAVNVLGAAYSALQLARLSKGSPVLNKPLAWTIFSSDQVLAYLMFSAVAASIPSAVYAQYGEPQLQWMKTCNLYRNFCNRMGEGMVGSVVVCMSMIGLSGLSSFTLFRLYNGGAGK
;
A
#
# COMPACT_ATOMS: atom_id res chain seq x y z
N PHE A 1 -3.99 -11.49 6.15
CA PHE A 1 -2.76 -10.67 6.15
C PHE A 1 -2.93 -9.39 5.32
N VAL A 2 -3.21 -9.47 4.01
CA VAL A 2 -3.42 -8.29 3.12
C VAL A 2 -4.36 -7.23 3.69
N VAL A 3 -5.51 -7.63 4.24
CA VAL A 3 -6.47 -6.69 4.83
C VAL A 3 -5.85 -5.90 5.98
N ALA A 4 -5.11 -6.55 6.89
CA ALA A 4 -4.49 -5.89 8.03
C ALA A 4 -3.42 -4.87 7.58
N VAL A 5 -2.62 -5.22 6.57
CA VAL A 5 -1.60 -4.31 6.03
C VAL A 5 -2.26 -3.12 5.32
N ASN A 6 -3.33 -3.34 4.54
CA ASN A 6 -4.11 -2.25 3.93
C ASN A 6 -4.71 -1.30 4.98
N VAL A 7 -5.26 -1.82 6.07
CA VAL A 7 -5.77 -1.01 7.20
C VAL A 7 -4.65 -0.16 7.81
N LEU A 8 -3.47 -0.75 8.03
CA LEU A 8 -2.30 -0.03 8.54
C LEU A 8 -1.90 1.10 7.58
N GLY A 9 -1.86 0.83 6.28
CA GLY A 9 -1.51 1.84 5.28
C GLY A 9 -2.55 2.94 5.13
N ALA A 10 -3.83 2.62 5.25
CA ALA A 10 -4.91 3.60 5.28
C ALA A 10 -4.80 4.51 6.52
N ALA A 11 -4.54 3.94 7.69
CA ALA A 11 -4.33 4.70 8.92
C ALA A 11 -3.11 5.63 8.82
N TYR A 12 -1.99 5.13 8.27
CA TYR A 12 -0.80 5.93 8.02
C TYR A 12 -1.09 7.10 7.06
N SER A 13 -1.77 6.83 5.94
CA SER A 13 -2.12 7.86 4.95
C SER A 13 -3.05 8.92 5.54
N ALA A 14 -4.03 8.52 6.35
CA ALA A 14 -4.91 9.45 7.06
C ALA A 14 -4.15 10.32 8.06
N LEU A 15 -3.20 9.74 8.81
CA LEU A 15 -2.32 10.50 9.69
C LEU A 15 -1.49 11.52 8.91
N GLN A 16 -0.92 11.12 7.78
CA GLN A 16 -0.11 12.00 6.94
C GLN A 16 -0.94 13.15 6.34
N LEU A 17 -2.18 12.89 5.89
CA LEU A 17 -3.12 13.92 5.45
C LEU A 17 -3.48 14.88 6.59
N ALA A 18 -3.73 14.36 7.79
CA ALA A 18 -4.01 15.19 8.97
C ALA A 18 -2.80 16.04 9.40
N ARG A 19 -1.57 15.59 9.14
CA ARG A 19 -0.36 16.41 9.34
C ARG A 19 -0.29 17.56 8.34
N LEU A 20 -0.56 17.27 7.06
CA LEU A 20 -0.57 18.27 5.99
C LEU A 20 -1.66 19.33 6.21
N SER A 21 -2.86 18.91 6.63
CA SER A 21 -3.98 19.83 6.92
C SER A 21 -3.71 20.75 8.11
N LYS A 22 -2.87 20.32 9.06
CA LYS A 22 -2.41 21.14 10.18
C LYS A 22 -1.26 22.08 9.82
N GLY A 23 -0.85 22.11 8.54
CA GLY A 23 0.17 23.02 8.04
C GLY A 23 1.58 22.76 8.59
N SER A 24 1.86 21.57 9.12
CA SER A 24 3.22 21.20 9.53
C SER A 24 4.07 20.93 8.28
N PRO A 25 4.97 21.85 7.87
CA PRO A 25 5.84 21.60 6.73
C PRO A 25 6.90 20.57 7.15
N VAL A 26 7.41 19.81 6.17
CA VAL A 26 8.57 18.93 6.35
C VAL A 26 9.83 19.80 6.48
N LEU A 27 9.95 20.52 7.60
CA LEU A 27 11.00 21.52 7.80
C LEU A 27 12.25 20.93 8.51
N ASN A 28 12.09 19.78 9.16
CA ASN A 28 13.14 19.16 9.98
C ASN A 28 13.71 17.91 9.28
N LYS A 29 15.04 17.90 9.07
CA LYS A 29 15.80 16.74 8.59
C LYS A 29 15.45 15.40 9.27
N PRO A 30 15.34 15.30 10.62
CA PRO A 30 14.96 14.03 11.27
C PRO A 30 13.53 13.60 10.93
N LEU A 31 12.61 14.55 10.78
CA LEU A 31 11.21 14.25 10.46
C LEU A 31 11.05 13.74 9.03
N ALA A 32 11.83 14.29 8.07
CA ALA A 32 11.90 13.77 6.71
C ALA A 32 12.41 12.32 6.68
N TRP A 33 13.43 11.99 7.48
CA TRP A 33 13.96 10.63 7.61
C TRP A 33 12.94 9.66 8.22
N THR A 34 12.20 10.09 9.24
CA THR A 34 11.14 9.25 9.85
C THR A 34 10.02 8.96 8.85
N ILE A 35 9.58 9.97 8.08
CA ILE A 35 8.55 9.79 7.05
C ILE A 35 9.05 8.81 5.98
N PHE A 36 10.26 9.03 5.44
CA PHE A 36 10.85 8.15 4.43
C PHE A 36 11.01 6.71 4.91
N SER A 37 11.52 6.50 6.13
CA SER A 37 11.66 5.16 6.72
C SER A 37 10.30 4.48 6.88
N SER A 38 9.28 5.23 7.34
CA SER A 38 7.91 4.71 7.47
C SER A 38 7.31 4.35 6.11
N ASP A 39 7.49 5.21 5.10
CA ASP A 39 7.03 4.98 3.73
C ASP A 39 7.64 3.72 3.13
N GLN A 40 8.96 3.53 3.31
CA GLN A 40 9.68 2.34 2.85
C GLN A 40 9.17 1.06 3.53
N VAL A 41 9.09 1.04 4.86
CA VAL A 41 8.61 -0.14 5.62
C VAL A 41 7.20 -0.52 5.16
N LEU A 42 6.32 0.45 5.03
CA LEU A 42 4.95 0.20 4.61
C LEU A 42 4.86 -0.28 3.15
N ALA A 43 5.69 0.25 2.24
CA ALA A 43 5.77 -0.24 0.86
C ALA A 43 6.22 -1.72 0.81
N TYR A 44 7.25 -2.11 1.57
CA TYR A 44 7.70 -3.51 1.63
C TYR A 44 6.66 -4.44 2.24
N LEU A 45 5.96 -4.00 3.29
CA LEU A 45 4.88 -4.77 3.90
C LEU A 45 3.71 -4.97 2.92
N MET A 46 3.29 -3.93 2.21
CA MET A 46 2.24 -4.01 1.20
C MET A 46 2.63 -4.94 0.06
N PHE A 47 3.85 -4.79 -0.46
CA PHE A 47 4.35 -5.64 -1.53
C PHE A 47 4.39 -7.11 -1.11
N SER A 48 4.92 -7.40 0.08
CA SER A 48 4.97 -8.76 0.62
C SER A 48 3.56 -9.34 0.83
N ALA A 49 2.62 -8.51 1.30
CA ALA A 49 1.25 -8.94 1.50
C ALA A 49 0.55 -9.28 0.18
N VAL A 50 0.66 -8.40 -0.82
CA VAL A 50 0.12 -8.62 -2.16
C VAL A 50 0.75 -9.87 -2.78
N ALA A 51 2.08 -10.00 -2.72
CA ALA A 51 2.80 -11.18 -3.22
C ALA A 51 2.32 -12.48 -2.57
N ALA A 52 2.06 -12.48 -1.26
CA ALA A 52 1.53 -13.64 -0.55
C ALA A 52 0.06 -13.96 -0.93
N SER A 53 -0.73 -12.97 -1.37
CA SER A 53 -2.13 -13.19 -1.78
C SER A 53 -2.31 -13.64 -3.22
N ILE A 54 -1.38 -13.31 -4.12
CA ILE A 54 -1.49 -13.64 -5.55
C ILE A 54 -1.63 -15.15 -5.76
N PRO A 55 -0.79 -16.04 -5.17
CA PRO A 55 -0.94 -17.49 -5.34
C PRO A 55 -2.32 -17.97 -4.92
N SER A 56 -2.81 -17.52 -3.76
CA SER A 56 -4.14 -17.88 -3.26
C SER A 56 -5.26 -17.41 -4.18
N ALA A 57 -5.12 -16.23 -4.79
CA ALA A 57 -6.08 -15.72 -5.77
C ALA A 57 -6.07 -16.51 -7.08
N VAL A 58 -4.88 -16.91 -7.56
CA VAL A 58 -4.72 -17.76 -8.75
C VAL A 58 -5.35 -19.13 -8.50
N TYR A 59 -5.09 -19.75 -7.35
CA TYR A 59 -5.73 -21.02 -6.98
C TYR A 59 -7.24 -20.89 -6.84
N ALA A 60 -7.76 -19.75 -6.38
CA ALA A 60 -9.21 -19.52 -6.30
C ALA A 60 -9.88 -19.42 -7.69
N GLN A 61 -9.16 -18.96 -8.72
CA GLN A 61 -9.69 -18.83 -10.09
C GLN A 61 -9.45 -20.07 -10.96
N TYR A 62 -8.27 -20.68 -10.86
CA TYR A 62 -7.81 -21.77 -11.73
C TYR A 62 -7.67 -23.13 -11.02
N GLY A 63 -7.93 -23.19 -9.71
CA GLY A 63 -7.79 -24.42 -8.93
C GLY A 63 -8.77 -25.52 -9.32
N GLU A 64 -8.41 -26.75 -8.99
CA GLU A 64 -9.08 -28.00 -9.34
C GLU A 64 -10.62 -27.90 -9.35
N PRO A 65 -11.31 -28.36 -10.41
CA PRO A 65 -12.77 -28.43 -10.45
C PRO A 65 -13.40 -29.08 -9.20
N GLN A 66 -12.69 -29.95 -8.48
CA GLN A 66 -13.19 -30.54 -7.23
C GLN A 66 -13.52 -29.50 -6.13
N LEU A 67 -12.84 -28.35 -6.10
CA LEU A 67 -13.11 -27.27 -5.14
C LEU A 67 -14.32 -26.40 -5.51
N GLN A 68 -14.87 -26.55 -6.74
CA GLN A 68 -16.10 -25.90 -7.24
C GLN A 68 -16.20 -24.38 -6.99
N TRP A 69 -15.09 -23.67 -6.79
CA TRP A 69 -15.07 -22.25 -6.44
C TRP A 69 -15.80 -21.38 -7.47
N MET A 70 -15.75 -21.72 -8.75
CA MET A 70 -16.52 -21.01 -9.79
C MET A 70 -18.01 -21.27 -9.79
N LYS A 71 -18.49 -22.42 -9.29
CA LYS A 71 -19.93 -22.57 -9.05
C LYS A 71 -20.39 -21.70 -7.88
N THR A 72 -19.62 -21.68 -6.79
CA THR A 72 -19.91 -20.81 -5.63
C THR A 72 -19.85 -19.33 -6.03
N CYS A 73 -18.86 -18.93 -6.81
CA CYS A 73 -18.70 -17.56 -7.29
C CYS A 73 -19.85 -17.14 -8.21
N ASN A 74 -20.37 -18.05 -9.04
CA ASN A 74 -21.58 -17.80 -9.84
C ASN A 74 -22.84 -17.65 -8.98
N LEU A 75 -23.00 -18.47 -7.93
CA LEU A 75 -24.12 -18.36 -7.00
C LEU A 75 -24.05 -17.07 -6.17
N TYR A 76 -22.85 -16.65 -5.76
CA TYR A 76 -22.59 -15.45 -4.96
C TYR A 76 -21.82 -14.39 -5.73
N ARG A 77 -22.27 -14.07 -6.95
CA ARG A 77 -21.58 -13.17 -7.88
C ARG A 77 -21.21 -11.82 -7.29
N ASN A 78 -22.11 -11.22 -6.52
CA ASN A 78 -21.87 -9.91 -5.90
C ASN A 78 -20.72 -9.93 -4.89
N PHE A 79 -20.66 -10.96 -4.05
CA PHE A 79 -19.57 -11.12 -3.07
C PHE A 79 -18.24 -11.33 -3.78
N CYS A 80 -18.25 -12.21 -4.78
CA CYS A 80 -17.06 -12.56 -5.54
C CYS A 80 -16.49 -11.36 -6.31
N ASN A 81 -17.35 -10.56 -6.94
CA ASN A 81 -16.94 -9.30 -7.59
C ASN A 81 -16.34 -8.33 -6.56
N ARG A 82 -16.99 -8.12 -5.42
CA ARG A 82 -16.49 -7.19 -4.38
C ARG A 82 -15.14 -7.63 -3.82
N MET A 83 -14.92 -8.93 -3.66
CA MET A 83 -13.63 -9.47 -3.24
C MET A 83 -12.55 -9.24 -4.31
N GLY A 84 -12.88 -9.45 -5.59
CA GLY A 84 -11.99 -9.16 -6.71
C GLY A 84 -11.62 -7.67 -6.81
N GLU A 85 -12.61 -6.78 -6.72
CA GLU A 85 -12.42 -5.33 -6.69
C GLU A 85 -11.48 -4.92 -5.54
N GLY A 86 -11.67 -5.49 -4.33
CA GLY A 86 -10.81 -5.23 -3.19
C GLY A 86 -9.35 -5.70 -3.38
N MET A 87 -9.16 -6.82 -4.08
CA MET A 87 -7.82 -7.32 -4.41
C MET A 87 -7.12 -6.39 -5.41
N VAL A 88 -7.81 -5.98 -6.48
CA VAL A 88 -7.27 -5.01 -7.45
C VAL A 88 -6.94 -3.69 -6.75
N GLY A 89 -7.82 -3.22 -5.86
CA GLY A 89 -7.58 -2.04 -5.04
C GLY A 89 -6.30 -2.16 -4.19
N SER A 90 -6.07 -3.32 -3.58
CA SER A 90 -4.85 -3.57 -2.79
C SER A 90 -3.57 -3.47 -3.63
N VAL A 91 -3.60 -3.96 -4.88
CA VAL A 91 -2.47 -3.83 -5.82
C VAL A 91 -2.22 -2.37 -6.18
N VAL A 92 -3.28 -1.61 -6.48
CA VAL A 92 -3.17 -0.17 -6.79
C VAL A 92 -2.60 0.62 -5.61
N VAL A 93 -3.05 0.33 -4.39
CA VAL A 93 -2.52 0.94 -3.16
C VAL A 93 -1.04 0.60 -2.99
N CYS A 94 -0.64 -0.66 -3.22
CA CYS A 94 0.77 -1.07 -3.17
C CYS A 94 1.64 -0.27 -4.15
N MET A 95 1.21 -0.15 -5.41
CA MET A 95 1.93 0.64 -6.43
C MET A 95 2.03 2.12 -6.05
N SER A 96 0.95 2.67 -5.50
CA SER A 96 0.92 4.05 -5.02
C SER A 96 1.92 4.27 -3.87
N MET A 97 2.03 3.30 -2.95
CA MET A 97 2.97 3.37 -1.82
C MET A 97 4.44 3.32 -2.28
N ILE A 98 4.74 2.52 -3.30
CA ILE A 98 6.07 2.50 -3.93
C ILE A 98 6.40 3.89 -4.51
N GLY A 99 5.42 4.51 -5.20
CA GLY A 99 5.54 5.88 -5.72
C GLY A 99 5.79 6.91 -4.61
N LEU A 100 5.01 6.86 -3.52
CA LEU A 100 5.17 7.73 -2.35
C LEU A 100 6.57 7.58 -1.74
N SER A 101 7.06 6.35 -1.61
CA SER A 101 8.40 6.09 -1.09
C SER A 101 9.50 6.70 -1.97
N GLY A 102 9.33 6.65 -3.30
CA GLY A 102 10.23 7.32 -4.25
C GLY A 102 10.19 8.85 -4.14
N LEU A 103 9.00 9.44 -4.03
CA LEU A 103 8.82 10.90 -3.84
C LEU A 103 9.42 11.37 -2.51
N SER A 104 9.27 10.57 -1.45
CA SER A 104 9.82 10.80 -0.12
C SER A 104 11.36 10.80 -0.16
N SER A 105 11.96 9.83 -0.87
CA SER A 105 13.40 9.77 -1.12
C SER A 105 13.89 11.01 -1.90
N PHE A 106 13.21 11.37 -2.97
CA PHE A 106 13.55 12.56 -3.77
C PHE A 106 13.51 13.84 -2.94
N THR A 107 12.49 13.99 -2.10
CA THR A 107 12.34 15.14 -1.19
C THR A 107 13.47 15.18 -0.16
N LEU A 108 13.84 14.03 0.42
CA LEU A 108 14.93 13.90 1.38
C LEU A 108 16.28 14.31 0.76
N PHE A 109 16.58 13.82 -0.45
CA PHE A 109 17.80 14.20 -1.16
C PHE A 109 17.83 15.69 -1.51
N ARG A 110 16.70 16.27 -1.96
CA ARG A 110 16.60 17.71 -2.22
C ARG A 110 16.78 18.56 -0.97
N LEU A 111 16.25 18.12 0.17
CA LEU A 111 16.42 18.81 1.46
C LEU A 111 17.88 18.86 1.91
N TYR A 112 18.63 17.77 1.71
CA TYR A 112 20.06 17.73 2.00
C TYR A 112 20.88 18.58 1.04
N ASN A 113 20.58 18.53 -0.26
CA ASN A 113 21.28 19.32 -1.27
C ASN A 113 21.02 20.82 -1.14
N GLY A 114 19.78 21.23 -0.84
CA GLY A 114 19.42 22.64 -0.61
C GLY A 114 19.96 23.22 0.70
N GLY A 115 20.30 22.36 1.68
CA GLY A 115 20.93 22.74 2.94
C GLY A 115 22.46 22.80 2.91
N ALA A 116 23.10 22.41 1.80
CA ALA A 116 24.57 22.43 1.65
C ALA A 116 25.13 23.79 1.20
N GLY A 117 24.28 24.82 1.05
CA GLY A 117 24.64 26.16 0.62
C GLY A 117 24.53 27.24 1.70
N LYS A 118 24.55 26.87 2.99
CA LYS A 118 24.48 27.83 4.10
C LYS A 118 25.44 27.46 5.23
#